data_AF-A0A7J0BMX9-F1
#
_entry.id   AF-A0A7J0BMX9-F1
#
_cell.length_a   1.000
_cell.length_b   1.000
_cell.length_c   1.000
_cell.angle_alpha   90.00
_cell.angle_beta   90.00
_cell.angle_gamma   90.00
#
_symmetry.space_group_name_H-M   'P 1'
#
loop_
_entity.id
_entity.type
_entity.pdbx_description
1 polymer ?
#
loop_
_entity_poly.entity_id
_entity_poly.type
_entity_poly.pdbx_seq_one_letter_code
_entity_poly.pdbx_strand_id
1 'polypeptide(L)'
;MAVVDTTPAYIQLLGVFISSRITGDEFEKEFLKMWRTDRDSSNIHDDIVDDIFIDVDCYCSDESCFENDYAINSMELRKRCVEHLDSLKKRLKCRVG
;
A
#
# COMPACT_ATOMS: atom_id res chain seq x y z
N MET A 1 -6.81 24.82 2.43
CA MET A 1 -6.74 23.59 1.61
C MET A 1 -7.48 22.52 2.37
N ALA A 2 -8.46 21.87 1.75
CA ALA A 2 -9.16 20.77 2.40
C ALA A 2 -8.19 19.58 2.49
N VAL A 3 -7.97 19.07 3.71
CA VAL A 3 -7.29 17.79 3.92
C VAL A 3 -8.16 16.73 3.28
N VAL A 4 -7.71 16.13 2.18
CA VAL A 4 -8.48 15.11 1.47
C VAL A 4 -8.07 13.78 2.08
N ASP A 5 -8.99 13.09 2.73
CA ASP A 5 -8.71 11.76 3.29
C ASP A 5 -8.49 10.78 2.14
N THR A 6 -7.24 10.32 1.96
CA THR A 6 -6.82 9.41 0.89
C THR A 6 -6.92 7.94 1.27
N THR A 7 -7.19 7.64 2.55
CA THR A 7 -7.46 6.30 3.10
C THR A 7 -8.40 5.44 2.24
N PRO A 8 -9.59 5.92 1.79
CA PRO A 8 -10.49 5.10 0.97
C PRO A 8 -9.89 4.70 -0.38
N ALA A 9 -9.04 5.55 -0.96
CA ALA A 9 -8.37 5.24 -2.23
C ALA A 9 -7.31 4.14 -2.04
N TYR A 10 -6.53 4.19 -0.96
CA TYR A 10 -5.58 3.12 -0.62
C TYR A 10 -6.29 1.78 -0.34
N ILE A 11 -7.40 1.81 0.42
CA ILE A 11 -8.24 0.62 0.68
C ILE A 11 -8.72 0.00 -0.64
N GLN A 12 -9.14 0.84 -1.60
CA GLN A 12 -9.58 0.38 -2.91
C GLN A 12 -8.41 -0.27 -3.69
N LEU A 13 -7.26 0.39 -3.76
CA LEU A 13 -6.08 -0.12 -4.47
C LEU A 13 -5.61 -1.47 -3.89
N LEU A 14 -5.49 -1.57 -2.56
CA LEU A 14 -5.18 -2.81 -1.86
C LEU A 14 -6.20 -3.91 -2.18
N GLY A 15 -7.50 -3.58 -2.15
CA GLY A 15 -8.55 -4.54 -2.49
C GLY A 15 -8.45 -5.10 -3.90
N VAL A 16 -8.10 -4.26 -4.89
CA VAL A 16 -7.90 -4.67 -6.29
C VAL A 16 -6.67 -5.58 -6.40
N PHE A 17 -5.56 -5.25 -5.72
CA PHE A 17 -4.35 -6.06 -5.70
C PHE A 17 -4.55 -7.41 -5.01
N ILE A 18 -5.21 -7.44 -3.85
CA ILE A 18 -5.54 -8.66 -3.09
C ILE A 18 -6.45 -9.58 -3.90
N SER A 19 -7.40 -9.01 -4.64
CA SER A 19 -8.30 -9.75 -5.52
C SER A 19 -7.63 -10.27 -6.80
N SER A 20 -6.30 -10.13 -6.93
CA SER A 20 -5.52 -10.53 -8.11
C SER A 20 -5.99 -9.88 -9.42
N ARG A 21 -6.62 -8.70 -9.35
CA ARG A 21 -7.04 -7.95 -10.54
C ARG A 21 -5.91 -7.15 -11.19
N ILE A 22 -4.86 -6.85 -10.42
CA ILE A 22 -3.62 -6.23 -10.87
C ILE A 22 -2.42 -7.04 -10.38
N THR A 23 -1.29 -6.92 -11.09
CA THR A 23 -0.01 -7.55 -10.73
C THR A 23 0.72 -6.75 -9.66
N GLY A 24 1.82 -7.29 -9.11
CA GLY A 24 2.65 -6.57 -8.14
C GLY A 24 3.25 -5.29 -8.72
N ASP A 25 3.78 -5.34 -9.95
CA ASP A 25 4.29 -4.15 -10.66
C ASP A 25 3.23 -3.08 -10.89
N GLU A 26 2.03 -3.47 -11.33
CA GLU A 26 0.94 -2.52 -11.54
C GLU A 26 0.49 -1.90 -10.21
N PHE A 27 0.48 -2.70 -9.14
CA PHE A 27 0.21 -2.20 -7.79
C PHE A 27 1.27 -1.23 -7.29
N GLU A 28 2.56 -1.59 -7.37
CA GLU A 28 3.69 -0.73 -6.99
C GLU A 28 3.59 0.62 -7.70
N LYS A 29 3.43 0.59 -9.02
CA LYS A 29 3.36 1.80 -9.85
C LYS A 29 2.23 2.73 -9.45
N GLU A 30 1.02 2.19 -9.27
CA GLU A 30 -0.14 2.99 -8.86
C GLU A 30 -0.02 3.46 -7.41
N PHE A 31 0.51 2.63 -6.51
CA PHE A 31 0.75 2.98 -5.11
C PHE A 31 1.75 4.14 -4.99
N LEU A 32 2.92 4.03 -5.62
CA LEU A 32 3.96 5.07 -5.59
C LEU A 32 3.48 6.39 -6.18
N LYS A 33 2.64 6.33 -7.22
CA LYS A 33 2.02 7.51 -7.81
C LYS A 33 1.09 8.22 -6.80
N MET A 34 0.21 7.47 -6.14
CA MET A 34 -0.68 8.00 -5.10
C MET A 34 0.10 8.55 -3.90
N TRP A 35 1.08 7.78 -3.42
CA TRP A 35 1.93 8.15 -2.28
C TRP A 35 2.70 9.45 -2.53
N ARG A 36 3.28 9.63 -3.73
CA ARG A 36 3.97 10.87 -4.10
C ARG A 36 3.03 12.08 -4.09
N THR A 37 1.82 11.92 -4.62
CA THR A 37 0.81 13.00 -4.62
C THR A 37 0.35 13.36 -3.21
N ASP A 38 0.16 12.36 -2.35
CA ASP A 38 -0.26 12.55 -0.96
C ASP A 38 0.83 13.26 -0.14
N ARG A 39 2.09 12.83 -0.32
CA ARG A 39 3.27 13.45 0.31
C ARG A 39 3.45 14.91 -0.10
N ASP A 40 3.30 15.23 -1.38
CA ASP A 40 3.42 16.60 -1.89
C ASP A 40 2.30 17.51 -1.37
N SER A 41 1.11 16.94 -1.13
CA SER A 41 -0.06 17.66 -0.65
C SER A 41 -0.04 17.96 0.86
N SER A 42 1.01 17.53 1.60
CA SER A 42 1.06 17.59 3.08
C SER A 42 -0.17 16.98 3.75
N ASN A 43 -0.78 15.98 3.13
CA ASN A 43 -1.81 15.20 3.80
C ASN A 43 -1.17 14.46 4.99
N ILE A 44 -1.95 14.27 6.06
CA ILE A 44 -1.50 13.55 7.25
C ILE A 44 -1.22 12.10 6.83
N HIS A 45 0.06 11.72 6.80
CA HIS A 45 0.45 10.34 6.54
C HIS A 45 -0.05 9.43 7.65
N ASP A 46 -0.73 8.36 7.25
CA ASP A 46 -1.16 7.29 8.12
C ASP A 46 0.00 6.31 8.28
N ASP A 47 0.30 5.91 9.52
CA ASP A 47 1.41 5.00 9.83
C ASP A 47 1.37 3.71 9.00
N ILE A 48 0.16 3.23 8.67
CA ILE A 48 -0.05 2.03 7.88
C ILE A 48 0.33 2.24 6.41
N VAL A 49 0.18 3.47 5.87
CA VAL A 49 0.58 3.78 4.49
C VAL A 49 2.09 3.79 4.35
N ASP A 50 2.81 4.28 5.36
CA ASP A 50 4.28 4.19 5.41
C ASP A 50 4.75 2.73 5.52
N ASP A 51 4.07 1.89 6.30
CA ASP A 51 4.37 0.45 6.35
C ASP A 51 4.17 -0.23 4.99
N ILE A 52 3.09 0.10 4.27
CA ILE A 52 2.87 -0.41 2.91
C ILE A 52 3.99 0.07 1.97
N PHE A 53 4.46 1.31 2.12
CA PHE A 53 5.57 1.82 1.32
C PHE A 53 6.86 1.01 1.55
N ILE A 54 7.16 0.64 2.79
CA ILE A 54 8.31 -0.24 3.10
C ILE A 54 8.16 -1.60 2.42
N ASP A 55 6.97 -2.19 2.44
CA ASP A 55 6.71 -3.45 1.75
C ASP A 55 6.85 -3.34 0.23
N VAL A 56 6.40 -2.23 -0.35
CA VAL A 56 6.55 -1.94 -1.78
C VAL A 56 8.02 -1.70 -2.15
N ASP A 57 8.81 -1.02 -1.31
CA ASP A 57 10.25 -0.83 -1.53
C ASP A 57 11.01 -2.16 -1.47
N CYS A 58 10.52 -3.10 -0.67
CA CYS A 58 11.04 -4.47 -0.59
C CYS A 58 10.54 -5.37 -1.74
N TYR A 59 9.55 -4.93 -2.53
CA TYR A 59 8.99 -5.76 -3.59
C TYR A 59 9.95 -5.91 -4.76
N CYS A 60 10.17 -7.15 -5.17
CA CYS A 60 10.88 -7.46 -6.40
C CYS A 60 10.10 -8.50 -7.19
N SER A 61 9.81 -8.21 -8.46
CA SER A 61 9.08 -9.11 -9.35
C SER A 61 9.92 -10.30 -9.83
N ASP A 62 11.24 -10.15 -9.81
CA ASP A 62 12.19 -11.16 -10.25
C ASP A 62 12.90 -11.79 -9.04
N GLU A 63 12.52 -13.02 -8.69
CA GLU A 63 13.07 -13.73 -7.52
C GLU A 63 14.57 -14.03 -7.66
N SER A 64 15.08 -14.10 -8.89
CA SER A 64 16.52 -14.19 -9.16
C SER A 64 17.29 -12.90 -8.84
N CYS A 65 16.60 -11.76 -8.74
CA CYS A 65 17.16 -10.47 -8.37
C CYS A 65 16.97 -10.14 -6.88
N PHE A 66 16.67 -11.11 -6.02
CA PHE A 66 16.59 -10.86 -4.58
C PHE A 66 17.97 -10.46 -4.04
N GLU A 67 18.17 -9.15 -3.92
CA GLU A 67 19.45 -8.60 -3.46
C GLU A 67 19.67 -8.87 -1.96
N ASN A 68 18.59 -9.04 -1.18
CA ASN A 68 18.64 -9.20 0.29
C ASN A 68 17.51 -10.12 0.81
N ASP A 69 17.65 -10.64 2.05
CA ASP A 69 16.60 -11.39 2.78
C ASP A 69 15.28 -10.62 3.00
N TYR A 70 15.29 -9.30 2.76
CA TYR A 70 14.11 -8.46 2.87
C TYR A 70 13.28 -8.40 1.58
N ALA A 71 13.82 -8.87 0.46
CA ALA A 71 13.11 -8.87 -0.82
C ALA A 71 11.88 -9.77 -0.76
N ILE A 72 10.74 -9.27 -1.25
CA ILE A 72 9.48 -9.99 -1.27
C ILE A 72 8.92 -10.09 -2.69
N ASN A 73 8.35 -11.25 -3.03
CA ASN A 73 7.64 -11.44 -4.28
C ASN A 73 6.18 -10.93 -4.17
N SER A 74 5.45 -10.97 -5.30
CA SER A 74 4.08 -10.46 -5.34
C SER A 74 3.12 -11.22 -4.41
N MET A 75 3.42 -12.49 -4.09
CA MET A 75 2.58 -13.30 -3.21
C MET A 75 2.72 -12.87 -1.75
N GLU A 76 3.95 -12.65 -1.27
CA GLU A 76 4.19 -12.16 0.09
C GLU A 76 3.74 -10.70 0.23
N LEU A 77 4.01 -9.83 -0.77
CA LEU A 77 3.47 -8.46 -0.78
C LEU A 77 1.94 -8.46 -0.64
N ARG A 78 1.26 -9.34 -1.37
CA ARG A 78 -0.20 -9.48 -1.28
C ARG A 78 -0.65 -9.91 0.11
N LYS A 79 0.05 -10.84 0.74
CA LYS A 79 -0.27 -11.30 2.09
C LYS A 79 -0.15 -10.16 3.11
N ARG A 80 0.94 -9.38 3.07
CA ARG A 80 1.12 -8.21 3.93
C ARG A 80 0.05 -7.14 3.68
N CYS A 81 -0.29 -6.90 2.42
CA CYS A 81 -1.39 -6.00 2.05
C CYS A 81 -2.75 -6.37 2.67
N VAL A 82 -3.03 -7.67 2.90
CA VAL A 82 -4.26 -8.11 3.58
C VAL A 82 -4.27 -7.64 5.03
N GLU A 83 -3.13 -7.72 5.72
CA GLU A 83 -2.98 -7.29 7.11
C GLU A 83 -3.14 -5.77 7.22
N HIS A 84 -2.49 -5.02 6.33
CA HIS A 84 -2.61 -3.56 6.24
C HIS A 84 -4.03 -3.10 5.92
N LEU A 85 -4.73 -3.81 5.02
CA LEU A 85 -6.12 -3.50 4.68
C LEU A 85 -7.05 -3.63 5.89
N ASP A 86 -6.86 -4.64 6.73
CA ASP A 86 -7.65 -4.82 7.95
C ASP A 86 -7.37 -3.69 8.95
N SER A 87 -6.10 -3.32 9.13
CA SER A 87 -5.69 -2.19 9.97
C SER A 87 -6.29 -0.86 9.51
N LEU A 88 -6.25 -0.56 8.20
CA LEU A 88 -6.85 0.64 7.62
C LEU A 88 -8.36 0.67 7.85
N LYS A 89 -9.06 -0.45 7.63
CA LYS A 89 -10.51 -0.56 7.87
C LYS A 89 -10.88 -0.37 9.34
N LYS A 90 -10.07 -0.90 10.27
CA LYS A 90 -10.26 -0.71 11.72
C LYS A 90 -10.11 0.77 12.10
N ARG A 91 -9.05 1.44 11.62
CA ARG A 91 -8.83 2.87 11.85
C ARG A 91 -9.98 3.72 11.30
N LEU A 92 -10.46 3.40 10.09
CA LEU A 92 -11.59 4.10 9.47
C LEU A 92 -12.88 3.94 10.29
N LYS A 93 -13.16 2.75 10.83
CA LYS A 93 -14.32 2.52 11.71
C LYS A 93 -14.22 3.28 13.04
N CYS A 94 -13.04 3.36 13.65
CA CYS A 94 -12.84 4.09 14.91
C CYS A 94 -12.91 5.62 14.75
N ARG A 95 -12.59 6.15 13.55
CA ARG A 95 -12.64 7.60 13.26
C ARG A 95 -14.06 8.16 13.06
N VAL A 96 -15.03 7.30 12.75
CA VAL A 96 -16.42 7.67 12.44
C VAL A 96 -17.37 7.41 13.62
N GLY A 97 -16.85 6.92 14.75
CA GLY A 97 -17.60 6.62 15.98
C GLY A 97 -17.52 7.71 17.04
#